data_AF-A0A146MG92-F1
#
_entry.id   AF-A0A146MG92-F1
#
_cell.length_a   1.000
_cell.length_b   1.000
_cell.length_c   1.000
_cell.angle_alpha   90.00
_cell.angle_beta   90.00
_cell.angle_gamma   90.00
#
_symmetry.space_group_name_H-M   'P 1'
#
loop_
_entity.id
_entity.type
_entity.pdbx_description
1 polymer ?
#
loop_
_entity_poly.entity_id
_entity_poly.type
_entity_poly.pdbx_seq_one_letter_code
_entity_poly.pdbx_strand_id
1 'polypeptide(L)'
;MYDGLRLELHRLEGLPSSSNDPVALEIEKTVTPLASQLCHFSTARQQLIDLYEKIYNLGIGTKHIKYEELRGQVEAIIEMHVLPHPLLSSIRNCITWECESLMHCLGAQTKMEEWTMLPSLMNLHAAHGRLTQWEKSIQVKESWKIGFLKSPTQPLLYQWLWRFRAHLVNKFTLYFYSTLAQQTTPQEMRNYLSSKNNTDLYIKLHNLQKKCMAGFVALVFDPRGLPGWRGPGYFHPERPSEALPDHYVLMLSQPVKMGERMVGVSRALDGRSAELISPDKPYLFYNSEEKCSYLMWSIDPRVNFVVFYEGKREDKSANIPQISEFCSQMRGTSLLASLKPSK
;
A
#
# COMPACT_ATOMS: atom_id res chain seq x y z
N MET A 1 29.48 1.23 -1.26
CA MET A 1 29.56 2.53 -0.54
C MET A 1 29.41 2.33 0.96
N TYR A 2 28.33 1.69 1.43
CA TYR A 2 28.12 1.41 2.85
C TYR A 2 29.14 0.42 3.45
N ASP A 3 29.62 -0.56 2.69
CA ASP A 3 30.64 -1.51 3.18
C ASP A 3 31.98 -0.83 3.49
N GLY A 4 32.40 0.12 2.63
CA GLY A 4 33.61 0.91 2.87
C GLY A 4 33.48 1.83 4.09
N LEU A 5 32.30 2.42 4.29
CA LEU A 5 32.01 3.21 5.49
C LEU A 5 32.02 2.34 6.76
N ARG A 6 31.41 1.14 6.72
CA ARG A 6 31.41 0.22 7.86
C ARG A 6 32.82 -0.25 8.22
N LEU A 7 33.65 -0.54 7.22
CA LEU A 7 35.04 -0.94 7.44
C LEU A 7 35.82 0.16 8.19
N GLU A 8 35.63 1.42 7.80
CA GLU A 8 36.29 2.55 8.45
C GLU A 8 35.73 2.82 9.87
N LEU A 9 34.42 2.67 10.08
CA LEU A 9 33.81 2.82 11.41
C LEU A 9 34.24 1.70 12.37
N HIS A 10 34.32 0.45 11.90
CA HIS A 10 34.88 -0.65 12.69
C HIS A 10 36.36 -0.46 13.01
N ARG A 11 37.12 0.19 12.12
CA ARG A 11 38.52 0.58 12.40
C ARG A 11 38.60 1.59 13.56
N LEU A 12 37.65 2.52 13.64
CA LEU A 12 37.55 3.49 14.75
C LEU A 12 37.11 2.84 16.07
N GLU A 13 36.29 1.78 16.03
CA GLU A 13 35.92 0.99 17.21
C GLU A 13 37.08 0.16 17.77
N GLY A 14 38.00 -0.29 16.91
CA GLY A 14 39.11 -1.19 17.24
C GLY A 14 40.44 -0.52 17.57
N LEU A 15 40.49 0.81 17.69
CA LEU A 15 41.71 1.52 18.08
C LEU A 15 42.06 1.17 19.53
N PRO A 16 43.25 0.60 19.81
CA PRO A 16 43.63 0.26 21.17
C PRO A 16 43.81 1.52 22.02
N SER A 17 43.24 1.50 23.23
CA SER A 17 43.35 2.56 24.25
C SER A 17 44.78 2.66 24.79
N SER A 18 45.72 3.14 23.96
CA SER A 18 47.15 3.19 24.30
C SER A 18 47.61 4.54 24.83
N SER A 19 46.71 5.51 25.01
CA SER A 19 47.06 6.86 25.50
C SER A 19 46.68 7.03 26.97
N ASN A 20 47.67 7.27 27.83
CA ASN A 20 47.48 7.80 29.18
C ASN A 20 47.08 9.30 29.18
N ASP A 21 46.81 9.87 28.01
CA ASP A 21 46.35 11.24 27.86
C ASP A 21 44.85 11.33 28.18
N PRO A 22 44.44 12.07 29.22
CA PRO A 22 43.04 12.20 29.61
C PRO A 22 42.16 12.79 28.50
N VAL A 23 42.70 13.64 27.62
CA VAL A 23 41.95 14.22 26.48
C VAL A 23 41.67 13.15 25.42
N ALA A 24 42.65 12.31 25.13
CA ALA A 24 42.48 11.22 24.17
C ALA A 24 41.47 10.16 24.66
N LEU A 25 41.47 9.88 25.97
CA LEU A 25 40.51 8.95 26.60
C LEU A 25 39.07 9.49 26.55
N GLU A 26 38.88 10.81 26.67
CA GLU A 26 37.57 11.46 26.57
C GLU A 26 37.03 11.48 25.13
N ILE A 27 37.92 11.69 24.15
CA ILE A 27 37.61 11.58 22.72
C ILE A 27 37.19 10.14 22.39
N GLU A 28 37.93 9.13 22.84
CA GLU A 28 37.64 7.71 22.59
C GLU A 28 36.26 7.29 23.15
N LYS A 29 35.93 7.75 24.37
CA LYS A 29 34.62 7.54 25.00
C LYS A 29 33.46 8.15 24.22
N THR A 30 33.72 9.16 23.39
CA THR A 30 32.71 9.84 22.56
C THR A 30 32.65 9.24 21.16
N VAL A 31 33.81 8.96 20.55
CA VAL A 31 33.93 8.49 19.17
C VAL A 31 33.46 7.04 19.03
N THR A 32 33.79 6.16 19.97
CA THR A 32 33.48 4.73 19.87
C THR A 32 31.96 4.47 19.86
N PRO A 33 31.15 5.03 20.78
CA PRO A 33 29.69 4.85 20.75
C PRO A 33 29.04 5.50 19.51
N LEU A 34 29.60 6.61 19.04
CA LEU A 34 29.13 7.28 17.83
C LEU A 34 29.39 6.43 16.58
N ALA A 35 30.60 5.88 16.45
CA ALA A 35 30.98 4.99 15.36
C ALA A 35 30.10 3.73 15.31
N SER A 36 29.86 3.11 16.47
CA SER A 36 28.96 1.95 16.60
C SER A 36 27.53 2.25 16.16
N GLN A 37 26.97 3.40 16.56
CA GLN A 37 25.64 3.77 16.09
C GLN A 37 25.59 4.13 14.61
N LEU A 38 26.66 4.69 14.04
CA LEU A 38 26.76 4.89 12.60
C LEU A 38 26.87 3.55 11.84
N CYS A 39 27.48 2.52 12.42
CA CYS A 39 27.46 1.15 11.90
C CYS A 39 26.03 0.58 11.88
N HIS A 40 25.27 0.77 12.95
CA HIS A 40 23.84 0.37 13.01
C HIS A 40 23.03 1.10 11.94
N PHE A 41 23.19 2.43 11.84
CA PHE A 41 22.53 3.22 10.80
C PHE A 41 22.85 2.71 9.39
N SER A 42 24.14 2.49 9.10
CA SER A 42 24.60 1.97 7.80
C SER A 42 23.98 0.61 7.49
N THR A 43 23.88 -0.27 8.49
CA THR A 43 23.23 -1.59 8.36
C THR A 43 21.73 -1.46 8.08
N ALA A 44 21.03 -0.60 8.83
CA ALA A 44 19.61 -0.33 8.60
C ALA A 44 19.36 0.20 7.18
N ARG A 45 20.22 1.10 6.68
CA ARG A 45 20.13 1.63 5.31
C ARG A 45 20.30 0.54 4.26
N GLN A 46 21.25 -0.38 4.44
CA GLN A 46 21.44 -1.49 3.52
C GLN A 46 20.20 -2.40 3.50
N GLN A 47 19.66 -2.76 4.66
CA GLN A 47 18.44 -3.56 4.76
C GLN A 47 17.23 -2.88 4.12
N LEU A 48 17.09 -1.56 4.27
CA LEU A 48 16.03 -0.79 3.60
C LEU A 48 16.20 -0.79 2.08
N ILE A 49 17.43 -0.66 1.57
CA ILE A 49 17.69 -0.75 0.13
C ILE A 49 17.27 -2.12 -0.41
N ASP A 50 17.65 -3.20 0.27
CA ASP A 50 17.28 -4.56 -0.11
C ASP A 50 15.76 -4.78 -0.02
N LEU A 51 15.09 -4.18 0.96
CA LEU A 51 13.64 -4.20 1.08
C LEU A 51 12.95 -3.44 -0.07
N TYR A 52 13.41 -2.25 -0.44
CA TYR A 52 12.85 -1.51 -1.58
C TYR A 52 13.10 -2.23 -2.90
N GLU A 53 14.25 -2.89 -3.06
CA GLU A 53 14.54 -3.78 -4.18
C GLU A 53 13.52 -4.93 -4.25
N LYS A 54 13.23 -5.57 -3.10
CA LYS A 54 12.20 -6.60 -2.99
C LYS A 54 10.81 -6.06 -3.37
N ILE A 55 10.42 -4.89 -2.88
CA ILE A 55 9.13 -4.25 -3.22
C ILE A 55 9.03 -3.98 -4.72
N TYR A 56 10.10 -3.48 -5.34
CA TYR A 56 10.16 -3.27 -6.79
C TYR A 56 9.95 -4.59 -7.56
N ASN A 57 10.67 -5.65 -7.18
CA ASN A 57 10.58 -6.96 -7.82
C ASN A 57 9.19 -7.60 -7.65
N LEU A 58 8.53 -7.34 -6.52
CA LEU A 58 7.14 -7.74 -6.29
C LEU A 58 6.16 -6.94 -7.16
N GLY A 59 6.43 -5.64 -7.39
CA GLY A 59 5.62 -4.78 -8.26
C GLY A 59 5.63 -5.18 -9.74
N ILE A 60 6.70 -5.79 -10.22
CA ILE A 60 6.79 -6.36 -11.58
C ILE A 60 6.33 -7.82 -11.66
N GLY A 61 6.11 -8.46 -10.50
CA GLY A 61 5.71 -9.85 -10.39
C GLY A 61 4.23 -10.06 -10.71
N THR A 62 3.86 -11.32 -10.95
CA THR A 62 2.49 -11.72 -11.33
C THR A 62 1.71 -12.36 -10.19
N LYS A 63 2.15 -12.20 -8.94
CA LYS A 63 1.55 -12.82 -7.76
C LYS A 63 1.10 -11.74 -6.79
N HIS A 64 0.12 -12.10 -5.96
CA HIS A 64 -0.26 -11.25 -4.83
C HIS A 64 0.92 -11.00 -3.90
N ILE A 65 1.01 -9.76 -3.45
CA ILE A 65 2.07 -9.28 -2.57
C ILE A 65 1.67 -9.59 -1.13
N LYS A 66 2.58 -10.21 -0.38
CA LYS A 66 2.38 -10.45 1.06
C LYS A 66 2.77 -9.20 1.85
N TYR A 67 1.88 -8.22 1.88
CA TYR A 67 2.17 -6.92 2.51
C TYR A 67 2.49 -7.03 4.01
N GLU A 68 1.87 -7.97 4.73
CA GLU A 68 2.18 -8.19 6.15
C GLU A 68 3.62 -8.69 6.38
N GLU A 69 4.16 -9.50 5.47
CA GLU A 69 5.56 -9.95 5.55
C GLU A 69 6.53 -8.78 5.32
N LEU A 70 6.21 -7.88 4.39
CA LEU A 70 6.99 -6.67 4.15
C LEU A 70 6.92 -5.73 5.35
N ARG A 71 5.74 -5.58 5.96
CA ARG A 71 5.55 -4.78 7.15
C ARG A 71 6.39 -5.30 8.32
N GLY A 72 6.35 -6.60 8.58
CA GLY A 72 7.18 -7.23 9.62
C GLY A 72 8.68 -7.05 9.40
N GLN A 73 9.14 -6.99 8.14
CA GLN A 73 10.52 -6.65 7.82
C GLN A 73 10.87 -5.20 8.19
N VAL A 74 9.96 -4.25 7.98
CA VAL A 74 10.16 -2.85 8.40
C VAL A 74 10.19 -2.74 9.93
N GLU A 75 9.28 -3.43 10.62
CA GLU A 75 9.23 -3.47 12.10
C GLU A 75 10.55 -4.02 12.67
N ALA A 76 11.05 -5.12 12.13
CA ALA A 76 12.35 -5.68 12.52
C ALA A 76 13.51 -4.69 12.32
N ILE A 77 13.53 -3.93 11.20
CA ILE A 77 14.56 -2.91 10.96
C ILE A 77 14.49 -1.80 12.02
N ILE A 78 13.27 -1.35 12.38
CA ILE A 78 13.06 -0.31 13.41
C ILE A 78 13.57 -0.80 14.78
N GLU A 79 13.24 -2.04 15.15
CA GLU A 79 13.59 -2.61 16.44
C GLU A 79 15.10 -2.91 16.57
N MET A 80 15.73 -3.41 15.50
CA MET A 80 17.14 -3.80 15.54
C MET A 80 18.12 -2.63 15.53
N HIS A 81 17.74 -1.48 14.95
CA HIS A 81 18.69 -0.38 14.67
C HIS A 81 18.32 0.93 15.35
N VAL A 82 18.16 0.88 16.68
CA VAL A 82 17.92 2.09 17.48
C VAL A 82 19.18 2.95 17.57
N LEU A 83 19.01 4.27 17.40
CA LEU A 83 20.10 5.27 17.40
C LEU A 83 19.94 6.25 18.59
N PRO A 84 20.24 5.84 19.84
CA PRO A 84 19.97 6.67 21.01
C PRO A 84 20.88 7.91 21.13
N HIS A 85 22.03 7.96 20.44
CA HIS A 85 23.01 9.05 20.57
C HIS A 85 22.39 10.41 20.21
N PRO A 86 22.46 11.44 21.09
CA PRO A 86 21.84 12.74 20.86
C PRO A 86 22.30 13.43 19.56
N LEU A 87 23.60 13.33 19.24
CA LEU A 87 24.16 13.88 17.99
C LEU A 87 23.58 13.26 16.72
N LEU A 88 23.04 12.03 16.80
CA LEU A 88 22.44 11.33 15.66
C LEU A 88 20.93 11.55 15.56
N SER A 89 20.34 12.39 16.42
CA SER A 89 18.89 12.64 16.47
C SER A 89 18.27 12.98 15.12
N SER A 90 18.95 13.78 14.29
CA SER A 90 18.46 14.15 12.97
C SER A 90 18.44 12.96 12.00
N ILE A 91 19.49 12.13 12.01
CA ILE A 91 19.58 10.92 11.18
C ILE A 91 18.56 9.88 11.64
N ARG A 92 18.46 9.68 12.96
CA ARG A 92 17.44 8.85 13.60
C ARG A 92 16.05 9.27 13.15
N ASN A 93 15.70 10.54 13.29
CA ASN A 93 14.36 10.99 12.95
C ASN A 93 14.05 10.76 11.46
N CYS A 94 15.00 11.02 10.56
CA CYS A 94 14.82 10.73 9.13
C CYS A 94 14.53 9.26 8.85
N ILE A 95 15.34 8.33 9.38
CA ILE A 95 15.12 6.90 9.15
C ILE A 95 13.84 6.40 9.82
N THR A 96 13.52 6.92 11.02
CA THR A 96 12.27 6.60 11.72
C THR A 96 11.06 7.03 10.90
N TRP A 97 11.04 8.26 10.36
CA TRP A 97 9.92 8.72 9.54
C TRP A 97 9.78 7.90 8.25
N GLU A 98 10.88 7.57 7.57
CA GLU A 98 10.87 6.71 6.39
C GLU A 98 10.26 5.34 6.69
N CYS A 99 10.78 4.66 7.72
CA CYS A 99 10.32 3.33 8.11
C CYS A 99 8.85 3.37 8.58
N GLU A 100 8.49 4.27 9.48
CA GLU A 100 7.11 4.35 10.00
C GLU A 100 6.11 4.73 8.90
N SER A 101 6.47 5.64 7.99
CA SER A 101 5.63 5.96 6.83
C SER A 101 5.38 4.73 5.96
N LEU A 102 6.43 3.95 5.66
CA LEU A 102 6.29 2.72 4.87
C LEU A 102 5.47 1.66 5.64
N MET A 103 5.79 1.42 6.91
CA MET A 103 5.10 0.48 7.79
C MET A 103 3.60 0.77 7.86
N HIS A 104 3.22 2.02 8.06
CA HIS A 104 1.81 2.42 8.10
C HIS A 104 1.14 2.30 6.72
N CYS A 105 1.83 2.58 5.61
CA CYS A 105 1.26 2.35 4.28
C CYS A 105 1.00 0.85 4.04
N LEU A 106 1.96 -0.01 4.38
CA LEU A 106 1.82 -1.47 4.27
C LEU A 106 0.69 -1.97 5.19
N GLY A 107 0.61 -1.48 6.42
CA GLY A 107 -0.46 -1.79 7.36
C GLY A 107 -1.84 -1.38 6.85
N ALA A 108 -1.96 -0.19 6.25
CA ALA A 108 -3.20 0.24 5.62
C ALA A 108 -3.62 -0.71 4.48
N GLN A 109 -2.68 -1.12 3.63
CA GLN A 109 -2.95 -2.09 2.57
C GLN A 109 -3.43 -3.44 3.15
N THR A 110 -2.72 -4.03 4.12
CA THR A 110 -3.16 -5.27 4.77
C THR A 110 -4.60 -5.15 5.33
N LYS A 111 -4.92 -4.04 5.99
CA LYS A 111 -6.26 -3.84 6.60
C LYS A 111 -7.36 -3.59 5.57
N MET A 112 -7.02 -3.07 4.39
CA MET A 112 -7.93 -2.99 3.26
C MET A 112 -8.22 -4.36 2.63
N GLU A 113 -7.24 -5.27 2.59
CA GLU A 113 -7.44 -6.66 2.12
C GLU A 113 -8.36 -7.46 3.03
N GLU A 114 -8.40 -7.11 4.31
CA GLU A 114 -9.35 -7.63 5.31
C GLU A 114 -10.69 -6.87 5.29
N TRP A 115 -10.83 -5.84 4.45
CA TRP A 115 -11.97 -4.95 4.36
C TRP A 115 -12.41 -4.37 5.72
N THR A 116 -11.45 -3.85 6.49
CA THR A 116 -11.68 -3.22 7.80
C THR A 116 -11.38 -1.71 7.77
N MET A 117 -12.42 -0.88 7.84
CA MET A 117 -12.27 0.57 7.59
C MET A 117 -11.43 1.29 8.63
N LEU A 118 -11.76 1.16 9.93
CA LEU A 118 -11.11 1.95 10.97
C LEU A 118 -9.60 1.68 11.07
N PRO A 119 -9.13 0.41 11.12
CA PRO A 119 -7.70 0.12 11.12
C PRO A 119 -6.98 0.63 9.86
N SER A 120 -7.62 0.54 8.69
CA SER A 120 -7.09 1.08 7.44
C SER A 120 -6.92 2.60 7.53
N LEU A 121 -7.94 3.31 8.00
CA LEU A 121 -7.96 4.77 8.13
C LEU A 121 -6.90 5.27 9.14
N MET A 122 -6.78 4.60 10.29
CA MET A 122 -5.78 4.95 11.31
C MET A 122 -4.35 4.85 10.75
N ASN A 123 -4.05 3.80 10.00
CA ASN A 123 -2.77 3.64 9.34
C ASN A 123 -2.53 4.72 8.26
N LEU A 124 -3.52 5.04 7.43
CA LEU A 124 -3.40 6.11 6.43
C LEU A 124 -3.15 7.48 7.05
N HIS A 125 -3.76 7.75 8.21
CA HIS A 125 -3.55 8.97 8.98
C HIS A 125 -2.15 9.00 9.63
N ALA A 126 -1.72 7.89 10.24
CA ALA A 126 -0.38 7.78 10.81
C ALA A 126 0.72 7.98 9.74
N ALA A 127 0.57 7.33 8.58
CA ALA A 127 1.46 7.52 7.44
C ALA A 127 1.52 8.99 6.99
N HIS A 128 0.36 9.68 6.93
CA HIS A 128 0.30 11.11 6.62
C HIS A 128 1.10 11.93 7.63
N GLY A 129 0.87 11.70 8.93
CA GLY A 129 1.56 12.42 10.00
C GLY A 129 3.08 12.29 9.90
N ARG A 130 3.59 11.08 9.65
CA ARG A 130 5.04 10.83 9.49
C ARG A 130 5.62 11.46 8.24
N LEU A 131 4.92 11.37 7.11
CA LEU A 131 5.36 12.03 5.87
C LEU A 131 5.41 13.55 6.01
N THR A 132 4.42 14.16 6.67
CA THR A 132 4.39 15.59 6.96
C THR A 132 5.49 16.01 7.93
N GLN A 133 5.83 15.18 8.92
CA GLN A 133 6.99 15.41 9.80
C GLN A 133 8.30 15.38 9.00
N TRP A 134 8.46 14.39 8.12
CA TRP A 134 9.62 14.29 7.24
C TRP A 134 9.71 15.51 6.32
N GLU A 135 8.61 15.96 5.73
CA GLU A 135 8.55 17.14 4.86
C GLU A 135 9.16 18.38 5.52
N LYS A 136 8.75 18.66 6.76
CA LYS A 136 9.24 19.83 7.52
C LYS A 136 10.76 19.79 7.69
N SER A 137 11.33 18.61 7.90
CA SER A 137 12.79 18.44 8.02
C SER A 137 13.55 18.68 6.71
N ILE A 138 12.89 18.42 5.57
CA ILE A 138 13.46 18.67 4.23
C ILE A 138 13.41 20.18 3.94
N GLN A 139 12.26 20.81 4.15
CA GLN A 139 12.05 22.24 3.88
C GLN A 139 12.93 23.15 4.75
N VAL A 140 13.13 22.82 6.03
CA VAL A 140 13.99 23.61 6.95
C VAL A 140 15.45 23.65 6.48
N LYS A 141 15.94 22.63 5.78
CA LYS A 141 17.30 22.60 5.23
C LYS A 141 17.43 23.36 3.91
N GLU A 142 16.32 23.66 3.24
CA GLU A 142 16.28 24.30 1.92
C GLU A 142 16.10 25.83 1.97
N SER A 143 16.04 26.43 3.16
CA SER A 143 15.84 27.88 3.37
C SER A 143 17.03 28.76 2.96
N TRP A 144 18.14 28.19 2.50
CA TRP A 144 19.35 28.89 2.03
C TRP A 144 19.37 29.16 0.51
N LYS A 145 18.24 29.52 -0.11
CA LYS A 145 18.19 29.75 -1.57
C LYS A 145 18.51 31.18 -1.96
N ILE A 146 19.65 31.36 -2.63
CA ILE A 146 19.93 32.47 -3.54
C ILE A 146 19.07 32.27 -4.81
N GLY A 147 18.29 33.29 -5.18
CA GLY A 147 17.09 33.23 -6.04
C GLY A 147 17.23 32.86 -7.53
N PHE A 148 18.19 32.02 -7.95
CA PHE A 148 18.39 31.69 -9.37
C PHE A 148 18.57 30.19 -9.70
N LEU A 149 18.62 29.30 -8.70
CA LEU A 149 18.66 27.85 -8.92
C LEU A 149 17.26 27.25 -8.76
N LYS A 150 16.84 26.43 -9.74
CA LYS A 150 15.60 25.65 -9.72
C LYS A 150 15.39 25.05 -8.33
N SER A 151 14.18 25.17 -7.78
CA SER A 151 13.82 24.54 -6.51
C SER A 151 14.37 23.11 -6.45
N PRO A 152 15.16 22.74 -5.43
CA PRO A 152 15.60 21.37 -5.21
C PRO A 152 14.36 20.48 -5.25
N THR A 153 14.41 19.49 -6.12
CA THR A 153 13.38 18.47 -6.18
C THR A 153 13.48 17.64 -4.90
N GLN A 154 12.37 17.47 -4.20
CA GLN A 154 12.28 16.60 -3.02
C GLN A 154 12.90 15.21 -3.33
N PRO A 155 13.45 14.47 -2.35
CA PRO A 155 14.01 13.14 -2.59
C PRO A 155 13.02 12.21 -3.29
N LEU A 156 13.45 11.46 -4.30
CA LEU A 156 12.57 10.62 -5.11
C LEU A 156 11.82 9.58 -4.28
N LEU A 157 12.50 8.97 -3.30
CA LEU A 157 11.88 7.99 -2.40
C LEU A 157 10.76 8.60 -1.55
N TYR A 158 10.96 9.82 -1.05
CA TYR A 158 9.95 10.56 -0.31
C TYR A 158 8.73 10.87 -1.21
N GLN A 159 8.96 11.33 -2.44
CA GLN A 159 7.88 11.53 -3.41
C GLN A 159 7.14 10.23 -3.73
N TRP A 160 7.86 9.12 -3.85
CA TRP A 160 7.28 7.81 -4.09
C TRP A 160 6.39 7.36 -2.93
N LEU A 161 6.82 7.54 -1.68
CA LEU A 161 6.00 7.22 -0.50
C LEU A 161 4.72 8.06 -0.43
N TRP A 162 4.77 9.34 -0.80
CA TRP A 162 3.57 10.16 -0.94
C TRP A 162 2.62 9.64 -2.01
N ARG A 163 3.15 9.22 -3.16
CA ARG A 163 2.36 8.60 -4.23
C ARG A 163 1.76 7.26 -3.78
N PHE A 164 2.51 6.46 -3.02
CA PHE A 164 2.02 5.21 -2.46
C PHE A 164 0.88 5.45 -1.49
N ARG A 165 1.06 6.37 -0.55
CA ARG A 165 -0.02 6.78 0.35
C ARG A 165 -1.24 7.28 -0.45
N ALA A 166 -1.06 8.17 -1.42
CA ALA A 166 -2.16 8.71 -2.21
C ALA A 166 -2.93 7.60 -2.97
N HIS A 167 -2.21 6.64 -3.56
CA HIS A 167 -2.82 5.45 -4.16
C HIS A 167 -3.67 4.66 -3.15
N LEU A 168 -3.15 4.42 -1.94
CA LEU A 168 -3.89 3.72 -0.89
C LEU A 168 -5.12 4.48 -0.42
N VAL A 169 -5.10 5.82 -0.36
CA VAL A 169 -6.31 6.59 -0.05
C VAL A 169 -7.35 6.45 -1.17
N ASN A 170 -6.94 6.51 -2.45
CA ASN A 170 -7.88 6.29 -3.56
C ASN A 170 -8.53 4.90 -3.49
N LYS A 171 -7.73 3.86 -3.17
CA LYS A 171 -8.21 2.49 -2.98
C LYS A 171 -9.16 2.38 -1.79
N PHE A 172 -8.80 2.98 -0.66
CA PHE A 172 -9.65 3.08 0.54
C PHE A 172 -11.01 3.71 0.20
N THR A 173 -11.00 4.84 -0.50
CA THR A 173 -12.24 5.53 -0.89
C THR A 173 -13.14 4.67 -1.76
N LEU A 174 -12.58 3.85 -2.65
CA LEU A 174 -13.35 2.91 -3.46
C LEU A 174 -13.90 1.74 -2.62
N TYR A 175 -13.05 1.12 -1.79
CA TYR A 175 -13.40 -0.07 -1.00
C TYR A 175 -14.47 0.23 0.05
N PHE A 176 -14.44 1.43 0.60
CA PHE A 176 -15.39 1.88 1.62
C PHE A 176 -16.39 2.91 1.08
N TYR A 177 -16.54 3.02 -0.24
CA TYR A 177 -17.39 4.05 -0.88
C TYR A 177 -18.81 4.06 -0.29
N SER A 178 -19.43 2.88 -0.17
CA SER A 178 -20.78 2.73 0.38
C SER A 178 -20.90 3.22 1.83
N THR A 179 -19.89 2.95 2.66
CA THR A 179 -19.84 3.38 4.06
C THR A 179 -19.55 4.89 4.15
N LEU A 180 -18.60 5.40 3.37
CA LEU A 180 -18.26 6.81 3.31
C LEU A 180 -19.43 7.66 2.84
N ALA A 181 -20.18 7.20 1.84
CA ALA A 181 -21.37 7.90 1.34
C ALA A 181 -22.49 8.02 2.39
N GLN A 182 -22.51 7.15 3.40
CA GLN A 182 -23.45 7.21 4.52
C GLN A 182 -22.94 8.08 5.68
N GLN A 183 -21.63 8.25 5.81
CA GLN A 183 -20.97 8.92 6.94
C GLN A 183 -20.43 10.32 6.60
N THR A 184 -20.52 10.74 5.33
CA THR A 184 -20.06 12.04 4.84
C THR A 184 -21.15 12.71 4.02
N THR A 185 -21.01 14.00 3.79
CA THR A 185 -21.90 14.73 2.87
C THR A 185 -21.46 14.52 1.41
N PRO A 186 -22.39 14.59 0.44
CA PRO A 186 -22.06 14.57 -0.98
C PRO A 186 -21.05 15.66 -1.39
N GLN A 187 -21.05 16.81 -0.69
CA GLN A 187 -20.11 17.89 -0.96
C GLN A 187 -18.69 17.55 -0.49
N GLU A 188 -18.53 16.99 0.71
CA GLU A 188 -17.24 16.53 1.21
C GLU A 188 -16.65 15.44 0.33
N MET A 189 -17.48 14.47 -0.07
CA MET A 189 -17.07 13.41 -0.98
C MET A 189 -16.59 13.98 -2.32
N ARG A 190 -17.34 14.92 -2.91
CA ARG A 190 -16.93 15.61 -4.15
C ARG A 190 -15.65 16.42 -3.98
N ASN A 191 -15.50 17.14 -2.88
CA ASN A 191 -14.31 17.95 -2.59
C ASN A 191 -13.06 17.08 -2.47
N TYR A 192 -13.18 15.92 -1.83
CA TYR A 192 -12.09 14.95 -1.76
C TYR A 192 -11.74 14.41 -3.16
N LEU A 193 -12.75 13.94 -3.90
CA LEU A 193 -12.54 13.32 -5.22
C LEU A 193 -12.01 14.31 -6.28
N SER A 194 -12.30 15.60 -6.14
CA SER A 194 -11.85 16.66 -7.06
C SER A 194 -10.45 17.23 -6.74
N SER A 195 -9.81 16.77 -5.65
CA SER A 195 -8.46 17.21 -5.29
C SER A 195 -7.42 16.75 -6.33
N LYS A 196 -6.47 17.63 -6.67
CA LYS A 196 -5.44 17.43 -7.70
C LYS A 196 -4.59 16.14 -7.51
N ASN A 197 -4.47 15.67 -6.28
CA ASN A 197 -3.64 14.52 -5.94
C ASN A 197 -4.43 13.20 -5.87
N ASN A 198 -5.74 13.24 -6.09
CA ASN A 198 -6.62 12.09 -5.99
C ASN A 198 -7.04 11.61 -7.37
N THR A 199 -7.24 10.31 -7.49
CA THR A 199 -7.85 9.70 -8.67
C THR A 199 -9.19 9.14 -8.27
N ASP A 200 -10.25 9.67 -8.89
CA ASP A 200 -11.60 9.17 -8.67
C ASP A 200 -11.79 7.79 -9.32
N LEU A 201 -11.45 6.74 -8.56
CA LEU A 201 -11.64 5.35 -8.99
C LEU A 201 -13.12 4.98 -9.12
N TYR A 202 -14.02 5.66 -8.42
CA TYR A 202 -15.46 5.42 -8.50
C TYR A 202 -16.02 5.89 -9.85
N ILE A 203 -15.66 7.09 -10.29
CA ILE A 203 -16.01 7.57 -11.64
C ILE A 203 -15.36 6.69 -12.72
N LYS A 204 -14.10 6.26 -12.53
CA LYS A 204 -13.46 5.31 -13.45
C LYS A 204 -14.22 4.00 -13.55
N LEU A 205 -14.67 3.42 -12.43
CA LEU A 205 -15.49 2.22 -12.39
C LEU A 205 -16.81 2.42 -13.17
N HIS A 206 -17.49 3.54 -12.92
CA HIS A 206 -18.73 3.89 -13.61
C HIS A 206 -18.53 4.02 -15.13
N ASN A 207 -17.47 4.71 -15.55
CA ASN A 207 -17.14 4.88 -16.96
C ASN A 207 -16.70 3.56 -17.62
N LEU A 208 -15.98 2.71 -16.88
CA LEU A 208 -15.55 1.40 -17.35
C LEU A 208 -16.76 0.52 -17.67
N GLN A 209 -17.78 0.49 -16.81
CA GLN A 209 -19.02 -0.25 -17.05
C GLN A 209 -19.66 0.12 -18.39
N LYS A 210 -19.84 1.42 -18.63
CA LYS A 210 -20.42 1.94 -19.88
C LYS A 210 -19.57 1.60 -21.09
N LYS A 211 -18.26 1.86 -21.00
CA LYS A 211 -17.30 1.63 -22.08
C LYS A 211 -17.23 0.17 -22.49
N CYS A 212 -17.32 -0.72 -21.51
CA CYS A 212 -17.26 -2.15 -21.74
C CYS A 212 -18.62 -2.76 -22.12
N MET A 213 -19.70 -1.97 -22.15
CA MET A 213 -21.10 -2.39 -22.35
C MET A 213 -21.47 -3.58 -21.45
N ALA A 214 -21.02 -3.55 -20.21
CA ALA A 214 -21.28 -4.60 -19.23
C ALA A 214 -22.66 -4.40 -18.60
N GLY A 215 -23.37 -5.49 -18.29
CA GLY A 215 -24.63 -5.38 -17.53
C GLY A 215 -24.38 -4.85 -16.12
N PHE A 216 -23.27 -5.29 -15.49
CA PHE A 216 -22.70 -4.63 -14.33
C PHE A 216 -21.18 -4.86 -14.23
N VAL A 217 -20.53 -4.02 -13.44
CA VAL A 217 -19.20 -4.26 -12.86
C VAL A 217 -19.31 -4.21 -11.35
N ALA A 218 -18.55 -5.05 -10.64
CA ALA A 218 -18.65 -5.16 -9.19
C ALA A 218 -17.31 -5.49 -8.52
N LEU A 219 -17.14 -5.00 -7.30
CA LEU A 219 -16.15 -5.46 -6.34
C LEU A 219 -16.83 -6.37 -5.33
N VAL A 220 -16.26 -7.55 -5.13
CA VAL A 220 -16.83 -8.62 -4.32
C VAL A 220 -15.79 -9.10 -3.32
N PHE A 221 -16.18 -9.20 -2.06
CA PHE A 221 -15.33 -9.58 -0.93
C PHE A 221 -15.61 -11.00 -0.46
N ASP A 222 -14.56 -11.73 -0.08
CA ASP A 222 -14.65 -13.05 0.56
C ASP A 222 -14.35 -12.97 2.08
N PRO A 223 -15.39 -12.92 2.93
CA PRO A 223 -15.21 -12.89 4.38
C PRO A 223 -14.88 -14.27 4.99
N ARG A 224 -14.95 -15.35 4.22
CA ARG A 224 -14.87 -16.71 4.77
C ARG A 224 -13.52 -16.96 5.41
N GLY A 225 -13.55 -17.50 6.63
CA GLY A 225 -12.34 -17.78 7.41
C GLY A 225 -11.55 -16.55 7.85
N LEU A 226 -12.13 -15.34 7.80
CA LEU A 226 -11.50 -14.13 8.34
C LEU A 226 -11.92 -13.92 9.82
N PRO A 227 -11.04 -14.18 10.81
CA PRO A 227 -11.43 -14.12 12.21
C PRO A 227 -11.82 -12.70 12.62
N GLY A 228 -12.94 -12.57 13.34
CA GLY A 228 -13.34 -11.29 13.94
C GLY A 228 -13.82 -10.22 12.94
N TRP A 229 -14.00 -10.54 11.65
CA TRP A 229 -14.59 -9.59 10.70
C TRP A 229 -16.07 -9.33 11.06
N ARG A 230 -16.52 -8.08 10.92
CA ARG A 230 -17.85 -7.62 11.37
C ARG A 230 -18.53 -6.68 10.37
N GLY A 231 -18.09 -6.71 9.12
CA GLY A 231 -18.51 -5.74 8.12
C GLY A 231 -17.48 -4.62 7.90
N PRO A 232 -17.74 -3.77 6.89
CA PRO A 232 -16.82 -2.72 6.48
C PRO A 232 -16.84 -1.48 7.39
N GLY A 233 -17.86 -1.31 8.22
CA GLY A 233 -18.05 -0.11 9.04
C GLY A 233 -17.44 -0.19 10.45
N TYR A 234 -17.72 0.83 11.26
CA TYR A 234 -17.44 0.78 12.69
C TYR A 234 -18.37 -0.23 13.38
N PHE A 235 -17.78 -1.08 14.22
CA PHE A 235 -18.52 -2.02 15.04
C PHE A 235 -18.29 -1.70 16.50
N HIS A 236 -19.36 -1.41 17.24
CA HIS A 236 -19.27 -1.09 18.66
C HIS A 236 -18.80 -2.33 19.45
N PRO A 237 -17.84 -2.22 20.40
CA PRO A 237 -17.31 -3.37 21.14
C PRO A 237 -18.37 -4.20 21.87
N GLU A 238 -19.46 -3.58 22.28
CA GLU A 238 -20.57 -4.23 23.00
C GLU A 238 -21.62 -4.85 22.08
N ARG A 239 -21.53 -4.66 20.76
CA ARG A 239 -22.51 -5.23 19.83
C ARG A 239 -22.34 -6.76 19.77
N PRO A 240 -23.43 -7.54 19.84
CA PRO A 240 -23.34 -9.00 19.81
C PRO A 240 -22.62 -9.50 18.56
N SER A 241 -21.80 -10.54 18.74
CA SER A 241 -21.13 -11.20 17.62
C SER A 241 -22.16 -11.89 16.72
N GLU A 242 -22.37 -11.34 15.53
CA GLU A 242 -23.09 -12.04 14.46
C GLU A 242 -22.16 -13.09 13.82
N ALA A 243 -22.75 -14.17 13.30
CA ALA A 243 -22.00 -15.16 12.54
C ALA A 243 -21.44 -14.52 11.26
N LEU A 244 -20.22 -14.91 10.88
CA LEU A 244 -19.64 -14.48 9.61
C LEU A 244 -20.49 -15.00 8.44
N PRO A 245 -20.70 -14.19 7.40
CA PRO A 245 -21.27 -14.69 6.16
C PRO A 245 -20.43 -15.85 5.61
N ASP A 246 -21.11 -16.91 5.21
CA ASP A 246 -20.53 -18.08 4.53
C ASP A 246 -20.48 -17.91 3.00
N HIS A 247 -20.76 -16.71 2.52
CA HIS A 247 -20.86 -16.35 1.11
C HIS A 247 -20.13 -15.04 0.82
N TYR A 248 -19.88 -14.79 -0.47
CA TYR A 248 -19.30 -13.54 -0.94
C TYR A 248 -20.21 -12.33 -0.69
N VAL A 249 -19.62 -11.20 -0.31
CA VAL A 249 -20.33 -9.95 -0.01
C VAL A 249 -20.05 -8.91 -1.08
N LEU A 250 -21.09 -8.20 -1.51
CA LEU A 250 -20.94 -7.09 -2.46
C LEU A 250 -20.32 -5.87 -1.75
N MET A 251 -19.16 -5.42 -2.23
CA MET A 251 -18.55 -4.17 -1.74
C MET A 251 -19.15 -2.97 -2.47
N LEU A 252 -19.21 -3.06 -3.79
CA LEU A 252 -19.62 -1.97 -4.68
C LEU A 252 -20.02 -2.53 -6.05
N SER A 253 -21.04 -1.95 -6.70
CA SER A 253 -21.36 -2.25 -8.10
C SER A 253 -21.76 -1.01 -8.89
N GLN A 254 -21.64 -1.11 -10.21
CA GLN A 254 -22.22 -0.19 -11.19
C GLN A 254 -22.93 -1.00 -12.28
N PRO A 255 -24.24 -0.79 -12.51
CA PRO A 255 -25.15 -0.02 -11.65
C PRO A 255 -25.29 -0.65 -10.25
N VAL A 256 -25.81 0.12 -9.27
CA VAL A 256 -25.85 -0.27 -7.84
C VAL A 256 -26.72 -1.51 -7.56
N LYS A 257 -27.67 -1.84 -8.45
CA LYS A 257 -28.58 -2.97 -8.26
C LYS A 257 -28.03 -4.23 -8.95
N MET A 258 -27.62 -5.22 -8.16
CA MET A 258 -27.27 -6.56 -8.66
C MET A 258 -28.40 -7.59 -8.51
N GLY A 259 -29.34 -7.38 -7.57
CA GLY A 259 -30.44 -8.32 -7.33
C GLY A 259 -29.96 -9.75 -7.04
N GLU A 260 -30.66 -10.75 -7.58
CA GLU A 260 -30.35 -12.17 -7.39
C GLU A 260 -29.05 -12.63 -8.10
N ARG A 261 -28.43 -11.76 -8.91
CA ARG A 261 -27.22 -12.11 -9.68
C ARG A 261 -26.00 -12.41 -8.82
N MET A 262 -25.99 -12.01 -7.54
CA MET A 262 -24.92 -12.34 -6.60
C MET A 262 -24.75 -13.86 -6.38
N VAL A 263 -25.82 -14.64 -6.52
CA VAL A 263 -25.75 -16.11 -6.44
C VAL A 263 -24.92 -16.66 -7.61
N GLY A 264 -25.17 -16.17 -8.82
CA GLY A 264 -24.40 -16.54 -10.02
C GLY A 264 -22.94 -16.10 -9.93
N VAL A 265 -22.67 -14.91 -9.37
CA VAL A 265 -21.29 -14.44 -9.12
C VAL A 265 -20.56 -15.35 -8.14
N SER A 266 -21.20 -15.71 -7.04
CA SER A 266 -20.61 -16.60 -6.02
C SER A 266 -20.27 -17.96 -6.62
N ARG A 267 -21.19 -18.55 -7.38
CA ARG A 267 -20.98 -19.81 -8.11
C ARG A 267 -19.80 -19.73 -9.09
N ALA A 268 -19.69 -18.62 -9.82
CA ALA A 268 -18.62 -18.40 -10.78
C ALA A 268 -17.24 -18.29 -10.10
N LEU A 269 -17.17 -17.61 -8.96
CA LEU A 269 -15.95 -17.46 -8.16
C LEU A 269 -15.53 -18.78 -7.50
N ASP A 270 -16.47 -19.51 -6.89
CA ASP A 270 -16.18 -20.78 -6.21
C ASP A 270 -15.66 -21.85 -7.18
N GLY A 271 -16.28 -21.96 -8.36
CA GLY A 271 -15.91 -22.97 -9.36
C GLY A 271 -14.48 -22.84 -9.88
N ARG A 272 -13.83 -21.68 -9.70
CA ARG A 272 -12.55 -21.33 -10.37
C ARG A 272 -11.58 -20.59 -9.45
N SER A 273 -11.74 -20.79 -8.14
CA SER A 273 -10.91 -20.20 -7.08
C SER A 273 -9.40 -20.45 -7.27
N ALA A 274 -9.00 -21.65 -7.75
CA ALA A 274 -7.59 -21.98 -8.01
C ALA A 274 -6.95 -21.17 -9.15
N GLU A 275 -7.74 -20.69 -10.11
CA GLU A 275 -7.24 -19.94 -11.27
C GLU A 275 -7.16 -18.43 -10.99
N LEU A 276 -7.96 -17.95 -10.04
CA LEU A 276 -7.94 -16.56 -9.56
C LEU A 276 -6.70 -16.22 -8.71
N ILE A 277 -5.78 -17.16 -8.51
CA ILE A 277 -4.50 -16.94 -7.81
C ILE A 277 -3.59 -15.99 -8.60
N SER A 278 -3.74 -15.91 -9.93
CA SER A 278 -2.92 -15.06 -10.81
C SER A 278 -3.59 -13.70 -11.09
N PRO A 279 -3.23 -12.61 -10.40
CA PRO A 279 -3.89 -11.30 -10.52
C PRO A 279 -3.94 -10.70 -11.93
N ASP A 280 -2.97 -11.03 -12.79
CA ASP A 280 -2.85 -10.41 -14.13
C ASP A 280 -3.66 -11.09 -15.24
N LYS A 281 -4.26 -12.25 -14.96
CA LYS A 281 -5.04 -12.97 -15.95
C LYS A 281 -6.53 -12.88 -15.63
N PRO A 282 -7.37 -12.37 -16.55
CA PRO A 282 -8.81 -12.51 -16.41
C PRO A 282 -9.20 -13.98 -16.43
N TYR A 283 -10.29 -14.27 -15.74
CA TYR A 283 -10.95 -15.55 -15.81
C TYR A 283 -12.39 -15.40 -16.34
N LEU A 284 -12.75 -16.17 -17.38
CA LEU A 284 -14.07 -16.16 -18.00
C LEU A 284 -14.88 -17.40 -17.61
N PHE A 285 -16.03 -17.18 -16.97
CA PHE A 285 -17.03 -18.20 -16.70
C PHE A 285 -18.29 -17.94 -17.52
N TYR A 286 -18.74 -18.95 -18.27
CA TYR A 286 -20.02 -18.91 -18.99
C TYR A 286 -21.02 -19.84 -18.31
N ASN A 287 -22.15 -19.28 -17.87
CA ASN A 287 -23.30 -20.05 -17.40
C ASN A 287 -24.23 -20.32 -18.59
N SER A 288 -24.29 -21.57 -19.02
CA SER A 288 -25.13 -21.98 -20.16
C SER A 288 -26.63 -21.98 -19.86
N GLU A 289 -27.03 -22.19 -18.60
CA GLU A 289 -28.43 -22.21 -18.17
C GLU A 289 -29.00 -20.79 -18.16
N GLU A 290 -28.28 -19.86 -17.52
CA GLU A 290 -28.67 -18.45 -17.44
C GLU A 290 -28.25 -17.65 -18.69
N LYS A 291 -27.55 -18.28 -19.63
CA LYS A 291 -26.98 -17.70 -20.86
C LYS A 291 -26.23 -16.40 -20.59
N CYS A 292 -25.34 -16.39 -19.60
CA CYS A 292 -24.58 -15.20 -19.20
C CYS A 292 -23.11 -15.51 -18.96
N SER A 293 -22.28 -14.47 -19.00
CA SER A 293 -20.82 -14.58 -18.82
C SER A 293 -20.34 -13.67 -17.69
N TYR A 294 -19.35 -14.16 -16.94
CA TYR A 294 -18.67 -13.45 -15.87
C TYR A 294 -17.18 -13.43 -16.17
N LEU A 295 -16.61 -12.23 -16.24
CA LEU A 295 -15.18 -12.02 -16.40
C LEU A 295 -14.62 -11.49 -15.08
N MET A 296 -13.62 -12.16 -14.52
CA MET A 296 -13.20 -11.98 -13.14
C MET A 296 -11.69 -11.75 -13.03
N TRP A 297 -11.29 -10.84 -12.14
CA TRP A 297 -9.90 -10.60 -11.77
C TRP A 297 -9.76 -10.62 -10.25
N SER A 298 -8.66 -11.19 -9.77
CA SER A 298 -8.28 -11.03 -8.37
C SER A 298 -7.51 -9.72 -8.19
N ILE A 299 -8.02 -8.86 -7.32
CA ILE A 299 -7.44 -7.55 -7.01
C ILE A 299 -6.57 -7.67 -5.77
N ASP A 300 -7.14 -8.20 -4.70
CA ASP A 300 -6.46 -8.57 -3.47
C ASP A 300 -6.85 -10.02 -3.13
N PRO A 301 -6.16 -10.70 -2.19
CA PRO A 301 -6.44 -12.10 -1.86
C PRO A 301 -7.91 -12.42 -1.55
N ARG A 302 -8.67 -11.43 -1.04
CA ARG A 302 -10.09 -11.55 -0.69
C ARG A 302 -11.01 -10.64 -1.50
N VAL A 303 -10.48 -9.89 -2.47
CA VAL A 303 -11.27 -8.92 -3.25
C VAL A 303 -11.17 -9.26 -4.73
N ASN A 304 -12.32 -9.53 -5.34
CA ASN A 304 -12.44 -9.86 -6.75
C ASN A 304 -13.20 -8.76 -7.49
N PHE A 305 -12.72 -8.44 -8.69
CA PHE A 305 -13.41 -7.58 -9.64
C PHE A 305 -14.17 -8.44 -10.64
N VAL A 306 -15.46 -8.18 -10.83
CA VAL A 306 -16.36 -8.97 -11.65
C VAL A 306 -17.02 -8.09 -12.70
N VAL A 307 -17.02 -8.53 -13.95
CA VAL A 307 -17.72 -7.90 -15.07
C VAL A 307 -18.73 -8.90 -15.62
N PHE A 308 -20.00 -8.48 -15.71
CA PHE A 308 -21.09 -9.34 -16.17
C PHE A 308 -21.57 -8.94 -17.55
N TYR A 309 -21.89 -9.95 -18.34
CA TYR A 309 -22.48 -9.83 -19.66
C TYR A 309 -23.65 -10.78 -19.83
N GLU A 310 -24.70 -10.30 -20.49
CA GLU A 310 -25.69 -11.18 -21.09
C GLU A 310 -25.11 -11.85 -22.33
N GLY A 311 -25.40 -13.14 -22.50
CA GLY A 311 -24.86 -13.95 -23.59
C GLY A 311 -23.47 -14.54 -23.32
N LYS A 312 -22.96 -15.25 -24.32
CA LYS A 312 -21.62 -15.85 -24.32
C LYS A 312 -20.59 -14.79 -24.74
N ARG A 313 -19.52 -14.64 -23.95
CA ARG A 313 -18.34 -13.85 -24.32
C ARG A 313 -17.19 -14.75 -24.74
N GLU A 314 -16.24 -14.16 -25.46
CA GLU A 314 -14.99 -14.80 -25.84
C GLU A 314 -13.83 -14.17 -25.05
N ASP A 315 -12.79 -14.97 -24.80
CA ASP A 315 -11.59 -14.59 -24.06
C ASP A 315 -10.75 -13.48 -24.72
N LYS A 316 -11.06 -13.11 -25.97
CA LYS A 316 -10.34 -12.07 -26.74
C LYS A 316 -11.14 -10.78 -26.92
N SER A 317 -12.10 -10.50 -26.04
CA SER A 317 -12.90 -9.28 -26.17
C SER A 317 -12.04 -8.00 -26.14
N ALA A 318 -12.37 -7.03 -26.99
CA ALA A 318 -11.62 -5.77 -27.14
C ALA A 318 -11.53 -4.92 -25.85
N ASN A 319 -12.36 -5.21 -24.85
CA ASN A 319 -12.44 -4.45 -23.61
C ASN A 319 -11.51 -4.99 -22.51
N ILE A 320 -10.97 -6.21 -22.65
CA ILE A 320 -10.06 -6.83 -21.67
C ILE A 320 -8.86 -5.95 -21.30
N PRO A 321 -8.17 -5.29 -22.24
CA PRO A 321 -7.04 -4.42 -21.89
C PRO A 321 -7.45 -3.26 -20.97
N GLN A 322 -8.62 -2.67 -21.20
CA GLN A 322 -9.09 -1.53 -20.42
C GLN A 322 -9.51 -1.95 -19.00
N ILE A 323 -10.12 -3.12 -18.88
CA ILE A 323 -10.47 -3.69 -17.59
C ILE A 323 -9.21 -4.12 -16.83
N SER A 324 -8.25 -4.72 -17.52
CA SER A 324 -6.97 -5.13 -16.93
C SER A 324 -6.18 -3.93 -16.43
N GLU A 325 -6.21 -2.80 -17.16
CA GLU A 325 -5.59 -1.55 -16.71
C GLU A 325 -6.26 -0.99 -15.44
N PHE A 326 -7.60 -1.04 -15.36
CA PHE A 326 -8.30 -0.65 -14.14
C PHE A 326 -7.92 -1.55 -12.96
N CYS A 327 -7.85 -2.86 -13.16
CA CYS A 327 -7.44 -3.83 -12.14
C CYS A 327 -5.99 -3.62 -11.70
N SER A 328 -5.07 -3.38 -12.64
CA SER A 328 -3.67 -3.03 -12.40
C SER A 328 -3.55 -1.73 -11.59
N GLN A 329 -4.34 -0.71 -11.95
CA GLN A 329 -4.39 0.53 -11.19
C GLN A 329 -4.86 0.32 -9.75
N MET A 330 -5.85 -0.54 -9.51
CA MET A 330 -6.30 -0.87 -8.15
C MET A 330 -5.28 -1.67 -7.33
N ARG A 331 -4.48 -2.52 -7.99
CA ARG A 331 -3.39 -3.25 -7.33
C ARG A 331 -2.18 -2.39 -7.02
N GLY A 332 -1.98 -1.30 -7.77
CA GLY A 332 -0.84 -0.40 -7.58
C GLY A 332 0.50 -0.99 -8.01
N THR A 333 0.50 -2.09 -8.78
CA THR A 333 1.74 -2.78 -9.23
C THR A 333 2.66 -1.86 -10.01
N SER A 334 2.12 -1.03 -10.90
CA SER A 334 2.89 -0.04 -11.67
C SER A 334 3.55 1.03 -10.80
N LEU A 335 2.91 1.41 -9.69
CA LEU A 335 3.48 2.33 -8.72
C LEU A 335 4.62 1.67 -7.95
N LEU A 336 4.46 0.42 -7.52
CA LEU A 336 5.54 -0.33 -6.87
C LEU A 336 6.75 -0.52 -7.81
N ALA A 337 6.47 -0.82 -9.09
CA ALA A 337 7.49 -0.90 -10.14
C ALA A 337 8.16 0.46 -10.43
N SER A 338 7.55 1.60 -10.07
CA SER A 338 8.16 2.92 -10.25
C SER A 338 9.14 3.33 -9.15
N LEU A 339 9.46 2.44 -8.20
CA LEU A 339 10.53 2.67 -7.21
C LEU A 339 11.89 2.91 -7.87
N LYS A 340 12.14 2.21 -8.97
CA LYS A 340 13.30 2.46 -9.83
C LYS A 340 12.89 3.42 -10.95
N PRO A 341 13.61 4.53 -11.15
CA PRO A 341 13.40 5.36 -12.32
C PRO A 341 13.61 4.50 -13.58
N SER A 342 12.66 4.56 -14.52
CA SER A 342 12.90 4.09 -15.88
C SER A 342 14.11 4.87 -16.43
N LYS A 343 15.11 4.14 -16.94
CA LYS A 343 16.30 4.74 -17.55
C LYS A 343 15.95 5.67 -18.72
#